data_AF-A0A8H5ZVJ0-F1
#
_entry.id   AF-A0A8H5ZVJ0-F1
#
_cell.length_a   1.000
_cell.length_b   1.000
_cell.length_c   1.000
_cell.angle_alpha   90.00
_cell.angle_beta   90.00
_cell.angle_gamma   90.00
#
_symmetry.space_group_name_H-M   'P 1'
#
loop_
_entity.id
_entity.type
_entity.pdbx_description
1 polymer ?
#
loop_
_entity_poly.entity_id
_entity_poly.type
_entity_poly.pdbx_seq_one_letter_code
_entity_poly.pdbx_strand_id
1 'polypeptide(L)'
;MADFISKGRLLRMPAPKTFEDLTGGNLDRARALHEVYGDIERVDTLVGSHSEPLPAGFGFSDTSFRIFLLMGPRRLKSDRFFAESENGFAPWKELPDLAKHKKAEQIPASFERFVCTTENTGHTPS
;
A
#
# COMPACT_ATOMS: atom_id res chain seq x y z
N MET A 1 16.41 14.69 0.58
CA MET A 1 15.15 13.91 0.66
C MET A 1 15.25 12.74 -0.30
N ALA A 2 14.56 11.63 -0.04
CA ALA A 2 14.48 10.54 -1.01
C ALA A 2 13.39 10.87 -2.04
N ASP A 3 13.76 10.88 -3.32
CA ASP A 3 12.81 11.04 -4.42
C ASP A 3 11.95 9.77 -4.60
N PHE A 4 10.82 9.93 -5.28
CA PHE A 4 9.82 8.90 -5.48
C PHE A 4 10.38 7.71 -6.29
N ILE A 5 11.16 7.97 -7.33
CA ILE A 5 11.69 6.93 -8.22
C ILE A 5 12.71 6.05 -7.48
N SER A 6 13.66 6.65 -6.77
CA SER A 6 14.61 5.99 -5.90
C SER A 6 13.91 5.16 -4.84
N LYS A 7 12.82 5.66 -4.25
CA LYS A 7 11.99 4.90 -3.31
C LYS A 7 11.33 3.69 -3.99
N GLY A 8 10.75 3.87 -5.17
CA GLY A 8 10.14 2.80 -5.95
C GLY A 8 11.13 1.68 -6.29
N ARG A 9 12.36 2.02 -6.65
CA ARG A 9 13.45 1.06 -6.88
C ARG A 9 13.72 0.18 -5.65
N LEU A 10 13.74 0.78 -4.45
CA LEU A 10 13.90 0.04 -3.18
C LEU A 10 12.71 -0.88 -2.88
N LEU A 11 11.50 -0.46 -3.25
CA LEU A 11 10.26 -1.22 -3.09
C LEU A 11 9.98 -2.20 -4.24
N ARG A 12 10.93 -2.37 -5.17
CA ARG A 12 10.80 -3.22 -6.38
C ARG A 12 9.56 -2.87 -7.20
N MET A 13 9.35 -1.58 -7.42
CA MET A 13 8.28 -1.04 -8.27
C MET A 13 8.83 -0.64 -9.63
N PRO A 14 8.04 -0.75 -10.71
CA PRO A 14 8.41 -0.16 -11.99
C PRO A 14 8.54 1.36 -11.83
N ALA A 15 9.65 1.92 -12.29
CA ALA A 15 9.86 3.37 -12.26
C ALA A 15 9.08 4.02 -13.42
N PRO A 16 8.16 4.96 -13.14
CA PRO A 16 7.48 5.68 -14.19
C PRO A 16 8.47 6.53 -14.97
N LYS A 17 8.29 6.62 -16.29
CA LYS A 17 9.19 7.39 -17.18
C LYS A 17 8.65 8.77 -17.52
N THR A 18 7.34 8.98 -17.39
CA THR A 18 6.67 10.25 -17.71
C THR A 18 5.65 10.61 -16.63
N PHE A 19 5.21 11.88 -16.59
CA PHE A 19 4.24 12.35 -15.61
C PHE A 19 2.83 11.75 -15.84
N GLU A 20 2.52 11.38 -17.07
CA GLU A 20 1.28 10.69 -17.43
C GLU A 20 1.26 9.26 -16.88
N ASP A 21 2.40 8.57 -16.94
CA ASP A 21 2.57 7.22 -16.38
C ASP A 21 2.44 7.23 -14.85
N LEU A 22 3.04 8.24 -14.20
CA LEU A 22 2.90 8.45 -12.75
C LEU A 22 1.45 8.67 -12.30
N THR A 23 0.63 9.33 -13.13
CA THR A 23 -0.74 9.73 -12.77
C THR A 23 -1.82 8.80 -13.29
N GLY A 24 -1.46 7.70 -13.96
CA GLY A 24 -2.41 6.77 -14.57
C GLY A 24 -3.25 7.40 -15.68
N GLY A 25 -2.71 8.39 -16.40
CA GLY A 25 -3.38 9.07 -17.51
C GLY A 25 -4.17 10.34 -17.15
N ASN A 26 -4.05 10.86 -15.92
CA ASN A 26 -4.69 12.13 -15.56
C ASN A 26 -3.84 13.33 -16.02
N LEU A 27 -4.21 13.91 -17.16
CA LEU A 27 -3.47 15.00 -17.82
C LEU A 27 -3.39 16.28 -16.98
N ASP A 28 -4.42 16.61 -16.21
CA ASP A 28 -4.44 17.83 -15.39
C ASP A 28 -3.42 17.73 -14.25
N ARG A 29 -3.36 16.56 -13.60
CA ARG A 29 -2.36 16.27 -12.56
C ARG A 29 -0.95 16.20 -13.14
N ALA A 30 -0.78 15.56 -14.29
CA ALA A 30 0.51 15.47 -14.97
C ALA A 30 1.06 16.87 -15.33
N ARG A 31 0.20 17.77 -15.83
CA ARG A 31 0.57 19.16 -16.12
C ARG A 31 0.98 19.92 -14.86
N ALA A 32 0.20 19.82 -13.78
CA ALA A 32 0.52 20.47 -12.52
C ALA A 32 1.85 19.98 -11.93
N LEU A 33 2.13 18.68 -12.00
CA LEU A 33 3.41 18.11 -11.57
C LEU A 33 4.58 18.59 -12.42
N HIS A 34 4.40 18.65 -13.74
CA HIS A 34 5.41 19.15 -14.66
C HIS A 34 5.74 20.63 -14.40
N GLU A 35 4.73 21.46 -14.10
CA GLU A 35 4.93 22.88 -13.78
C GLU A 35 5.74 23.09 -12.49
N VAL A 36 5.50 22.28 -11.46
CA VAL A 36 6.17 22.41 -10.16
C VAL A 36 7.58 21.81 -10.16
N TYR A 37 7.74 20.61 -10.71
CA TYR A 37 8.98 19.84 -10.58
C TYR A 37 9.90 19.91 -11.79
N GLY A 38 9.35 20.12 -13.00
CA GLY A 38 10.06 20.11 -14.28
C GLY A 38 10.60 18.75 -14.71
N ASP A 39 11.25 18.02 -13.79
CA ASP A 39 11.85 16.70 -13.99
C ASP A 39 11.21 15.67 -13.04
N ILE A 40 10.98 14.46 -13.55
CA ILE A 40 10.31 13.36 -12.85
C ILE A 40 11.18 12.78 -11.72
N GLU A 41 12.50 12.78 -11.86
CA GLU A 41 13.43 12.28 -10.83
C GLU A 41 13.49 13.21 -9.61
N ARG A 42 12.91 14.41 -9.70
CA ARG A 42 12.83 15.38 -8.59
C ARG A 42 11.55 15.26 -7.77
N VAL A 43 10.60 14.43 -8.19
CA VAL A 43 9.31 14.27 -7.50
C VAL A 43 9.54 13.68 -6.12
N ASP A 44 9.04 14.36 -5.09
CA ASP A 44 9.13 13.88 -3.71
C ASP A 44 8.31 12.61 -3.52
N THR A 45 8.78 11.71 -2.65
CA THR A 45 8.07 10.43 -2.36
C THR A 45 6.61 10.65 -1.97
N LEU A 46 6.31 11.66 -1.14
CA LEU A 46 4.95 11.93 -0.67
C LEU A 46 4.03 12.38 -1.82
N VAL A 47 4.51 13.30 -2.66
CA VAL A 47 3.74 13.82 -3.80
C VAL A 47 3.55 12.73 -4.85
N GLY A 48 4.60 11.96 -5.16
CA GLY A 48 4.51 10.82 -6.06
C GLY A 48 3.48 9.79 -5.60
N SER A 49 3.50 9.40 -4.31
CA SER A 49 2.52 8.45 -3.77
C SER A 49 1.08 8.95 -3.82
N HIS A 50 0.84 10.26 -3.76
CA HIS A 50 -0.52 10.81 -3.86
C HIS A 50 -0.98 10.99 -5.32
N SER A 51 -0.03 11.03 -6.25
CA SER A 51 -0.28 11.21 -7.67
C SER A 51 -0.59 9.89 -8.37
N GLU A 52 -0.13 8.77 -7.80
CA GLU A 52 -0.41 7.41 -8.30
C GLU A 52 -1.92 7.14 -8.43
N PRO A 53 -2.35 6.38 -9.45
CA PRO A 53 -3.73 5.93 -9.54
C PRO A 53 -4.05 4.97 -8.38
N LEU A 54 -5.14 5.25 -7.67
CA LEU A 54 -5.61 4.37 -6.60
C LEU A 54 -6.36 3.17 -7.19
N PRO A 55 -6.07 1.94 -6.74
CA PRO A 55 -6.91 0.79 -7.03
C PRO A 55 -8.36 1.06 -6.57
N ALA A 56 -9.33 0.54 -7.31
CA ALA A 56 -10.75 0.74 -6.98
C ALA A 56 -11.05 0.31 -5.54
N GLY A 57 -11.72 1.18 -4.79
CA GLY A 57 -12.03 0.95 -3.39
C GLY A 57 -10.91 1.34 -2.42
N PHE A 58 -9.64 1.40 -2.80
CA PHE A 58 -8.55 1.75 -1.87
C PHE A 58 -8.53 3.26 -1.53
N GLY A 59 -8.12 3.57 -0.29
CA GLY A 59 -7.91 4.93 0.22
C GLY A 59 -6.47 5.44 0.11
N PHE A 60 -5.54 4.62 -0.36
CA PHE A 60 -4.14 5.02 -0.57
C PHE A 60 -3.51 4.23 -1.72
N SER A 61 -2.34 4.69 -2.18
CA SER A 61 -1.66 4.17 -3.37
C SER A 61 -0.89 2.86 -3.15
N ASP A 62 -0.45 2.22 -4.24
CA ASP A 62 0.38 0.99 -4.16
C ASP A 62 1.70 1.22 -3.40
N THR A 63 2.36 2.37 -3.61
CA THR A 63 3.57 2.72 -2.85
C THR A 63 3.31 2.73 -1.35
N SER A 64 2.22 3.40 -0.93
CA SER A 64 1.83 3.49 0.48
C SER A 64 1.41 2.13 1.05
N PHE A 65 0.72 1.32 0.25
CA PHE A 65 0.31 -0.03 0.61
C PHE A 65 1.50 -0.95 0.91
N ARG A 66 2.52 -0.93 0.06
CA ARG A 66 3.73 -1.76 0.25
C ARG A 66 4.47 -1.40 1.53
N ILE A 67 4.55 -0.10 1.84
CA ILE A 67 5.14 0.36 3.11
C ILE A 67 4.29 -0.14 4.27
N PHE A 68 2.96 -0.05 4.18
CA PHE A 68 2.06 -0.55 5.20
C PHE A 68 2.21 -2.07 5.40
N LEU A 69 2.23 -2.86 4.32
CA LEU A 69 2.43 -4.30 4.34
C LEU A 69 3.75 -4.69 5.01
N LEU A 70 4.80 -3.90 4.77
CA LEU A 70 6.11 -4.14 5.35
C LEU A 70 6.18 -3.73 6.82
N MET A 71 5.56 -2.60 7.19
CA MET A 71 5.70 -2.01 8.52
C MET A 71 4.66 -2.49 9.53
N GLY A 72 3.48 -2.90 9.07
CA GLY A 72 2.41 -3.44 9.92
C GLY A 72 2.88 -4.65 10.73
N PRO A 73 3.39 -5.72 10.09
CA PRO A 73 3.89 -6.89 10.81
C PRO A 73 5.09 -6.58 11.71
N ARG A 74 5.95 -5.63 11.31
CA ARG A 74 7.09 -5.21 12.15
C ARG A 74 6.62 -4.58 13.44
N ARG A 75 5.62 -3.69 13.38
CA ARG A 75 5.05 -3.06 14.59
C ARG A 75 4.50 -4.10 15.56
N LEU A 76 3.83 -5.13 15.05
CA LEU A 76 3.30 -6.21 15.89
C LEU A 76 4.42 -7.06 16.51
N LYS A 77 5.43 -7.43 15.72
CA LYS A 77 6.53 -8.31 16.16
C LYS A 77 7.53 -7.61 17.10
N SER A 78 7.71 -6.30 16.97
CA SER A 78 8.66 -5.54 17.79
C SER A 78 8.10 -5.09 19.14
N ASP A 79 6.77 -5.14 19.31
CA ASP A 79 6.13 -4.70 20.55
C ASP A 79 6.22 -5.81 21.60
N ARG A 80 6.86 -5.50 22.73
CA ARG A 80 7.08 -6.44 23.85
C ARG A 80 5.78 -7.08 24.36
N PHE A 81 4.67 -6.34 24.34
CA PHE A 81 3.39 -6.82 24.84
C PHE A 81 2.74 -7.85 23.90
N PHE A 82 3.16 -7.89 22.64
CA PHE A 82 2.74 -8.89 21.66
C PHE A 82 3.80 -9.96 21.41
N ALA A 83 5.08 -9.67 21.66
CA ALA A 83 6.19 -10.59 21.44
C ALA A 83 6.39 -11.61 22.58
N GLU A 84 6.07 -11.28 23.84
CA GLU A 84 6.24 -12.19 24.99
C GLU A 84 5.10 -13.23 25.16
N SER A 85 3.95 -13.04 24.52
CA SER A 85 2.82 -13.99 24.66
C SER A 85 2.97 -15.28 23.85
N GLU A 86 4.04 -15.43 23.05
CA GLU A 86 4.33 -16.66 22.30
C GLU A 86 5.00 -17.78 23.14
N ASN A 87 5.10 -17.63 24.46
CA ASN A 87 5.43 -18.77 25.34
C ASN A 87 4.24 -19.74 25.53
N GLY A 88 3.08 -19.45 24.91
CA GLY A 88 1.94 -20.35 24.77
C GLY A 88 1.85 -21.05 23.41
N PHE A 89 2.97 -21.14 22.68
CA PHE A 89 3.03 -21.80 21.39
C PHE A 89 2.80 -23.32 21.55
N ALA A 90 1.55 -23.77 21.40
CA ALA A 90 1.24 -25.19 21.32
C ALA A 90 2.03 -25.78 20.13
N PRO A 91 2.85 -26.81 20.33
CA PRO A 91 3.61 -27.42 19.25
C PRO A 91 2.65 -27.82 18.13
N TRP A 92 3.02 -27.57 16.86
CA TRP A 92 2.25 -27.87 15.64
C TRP A 92 1.82 -29.35 15.47
N LYS A 93 1.99 -30.18 16.50
CA LYS A 93 1.59 -31.58 16.60
C LYS A 93 0.24 -31.80 17.28
N GLU A 94 -0.36 -30.81 17.95
CA GLU A 94 -1.62 -30.98 18.70
C GLU A 94 -2.69 -29.93 18.38
N LEU A 95 -2.70 -29.39 17.15
CA LEU A 95 -3.86 -28.63 16.70
C LEU A 95 -4.95 -29.63 16.27
N PRO A 96 -6.14 -29.66 16.92
CA PRO A 96 -7.26 -30.44 16.41
C PRO A 96 -7.55 -29.95 15.00
N ASP A 97 -7.49 -30.87 14.04
CA ASP A 97 -7.64 -30.68 12.59
C ASP A 97 -8.45 -29.43 12.20
N LEU A 98 -7.74 -28.28 12.12
CA LEU A 98 -8.32 -26.98 11.82
C LEU A 98 -8.76 -26.89 10.34
N ALA A 99 -8.57 -27.95 9.56
CA ALA A 99 -9.16 -28.08 8.23
C ALA A 99 -10.70 -28.03 8.25
N LYS A 100 -11.35 -28.23 9.42
CA LYS A 100 -12.81 -28.13 9.57
C LYS A 100 -13.33 -26.70 9.76
N HIS A 101 -12.46 -25.75 10.04
CA HIS A 101 -12.80 -24.33 10.06
C HIS A 101 -11.89 -23.58 9.09
N LYS A 102 -12.11 -23.79 7.79
CA LYS A 102 -11.62 -22.88 6.76
C LYS A 102 -12.21 -21.48 6.99
N LYS A 103 -11.53 -20.68 7.81
CA LYS A 103 -11.63 -19.21 7.79
C LYS A 103 -10.30 -18.66 7.26
N ALA A 104 -9.84 -19.23 6.14
CA ALA A 104 -8.63 -18.78 5.47
C ALA A 104 -8.86 -17.57 4.54
N GLU A 105 -10.08 -17.03 4.47
CA GLU A 105 -10.43 -16.10 3.39
C GLU A 105 -11.44 -15.07 3.86
N GLN A 106 -11.04 -14.25 4.83
CA GLN A 106 -11.76 -13.01 5.06
C GLN A 106 -10.78 -12.00 5.61
N ILE A 107 -10.39 -11.04 4.77
CA ILE A 107 -9.92 -9.76 5.27
C ILE A 107 -10.99 -9.30 6.27
N PRO A 108 -10.67 -9.11 7.56
CA PRO A 108 -11.71 -8.78 8.53
C PRO A 108 -12.39 -7.49 8.04
N ALA A 109 -13.72 -7.41 8.11
CA ALA A 109 -14.48 -6.27 7.60
C ALA A 109 -14.00 -4.92 8.17
N SER A 110 -13.35 -4.94 9.34
CA SER A 110 -12.65 -3.81 9.94
C SER A 110 -11.40 -3.36 9.17
N PHE A 111 -10.66 -4.28 8.56
CA PHE A 111 -9.52 -3.98 7.68
C PHE A 111 -9.98 -3.47 6.32
N GLU A 112 -11.04 -4.04 5.74
CA GLU A 112 -11.63 -3.46 4.52
C GLU A 112 -12.11 -2.03 4.80
N ARG A 113 -12.71 -1.75 5.96
CA ARG A 113 -13.10 -0.39 6.33
C ARG A 113 -11.92 0.55 6.61
N PHE A 114 -10.76 0.01 6.94
CA PHE A 114 -9.52 0.78 7.16
C PHE A 114 -8.81 1.11 5.83
N VAL A 115 -8.79 0.15 4.90
CA VAL A 115 -8.11 0.29 3.61
C VAL A 115 -9.01 0.96 2.57
N CYS A 116 -10.30 0.66 2.59
CA CYS A 116 -11.25 1.15 1.60
C CYS A 116 -12.00 2.39 2.07
N THR A 117 -12.01 3.42 1.23
CA THR A 117 -12.84 4.61 1.43
C THR A 117 -14.17 4.42 0.70
N THR A 118 -15.28 4.83 1.30
CA THR A 118 -16.62 4.70 0.70
C THR A 118 -16.84 5.58 -0.53
N GLU A 119 -15.87 6.42 -0.88
CA GLU A 119 -16.00 7.46 -1.91
C GLU A 119 -15.23 7.15 -3.20
N ASN A 120 -14.38 6.11 -3.22
CA ASN A 120 -13.54 5.80 -4.38
C ASN A 120 -14.09 4.66 -5.26
N THR A 121 -15.42 4.67 -5.48
CA THR A 121 -16.06 3.87 -6.53
C THR A 121 -15.81 4.56 -7.87
N GLY A 122 -14.96 3.93 -8.69
CA GLY A 122 -14.37 4.48 -9.92
C GLY A 122 -15.23 5.45 -10.73
N HIS A 123 -14.64 6.60 -11.05
CA HIS A 123 -15.02 7.39 -12.20
C HIS A 123 -14.69 6.59 -13.47
N THR A 124 -15.70 5.96 -14.06
CA THR A 124 -15.66 5.58 -15.48
C THR A 124 -15.88 6.85 -16.29
N PRO A 125 -14.93 7.30 -17.14
CA PRO A 125 -15.32 8.24 -18.18
C PRO A 125 -16.32 7.53 -19.09
N SER A 126 -17.46 8.19 -19.27
CA SER A 126 -18.56 7.84 -20.19
C SER A 126 -18.09 7.54 -21.60
#